data_AF-A0A1U8Q494-F1
#
_entry.id   AF-A0A1U8Q494-F1
#
_cell.length_a   1.000
_cell.length_b   1.000
_cell.length_c   1.000
_cell.angle_alpha   90.00
_cell.angle_beta   90.00
_cell.angle_gamma   90.00
#
_symmetry.space_group_name_H-M   'P 1'
#
loop_
_entity.id
_entity.type
_entity.pdbx_description
1 polymer ?
#
loop_
_entity_poly.entity_id
_entity_poly.type
_entity_poly.pdbx_seq_one_letter_code
_entity_poly.pdbx_strand_id
1 'polypeptide(L)'
;MLVVTSSLVTRTRRTWKPNVQEKRLFSYILDRHIRVKVTTHALRCIDKAGGIDEYLLKTPYHKMDTEMGLFWKAKIEKMYEELGEMDVVFFSPEDEAKFEQGFKDLKLAERVARREARRKNYTSSGKQKQIELREADAKVAEKECAKIQEGNKDVRLPELEASGIDGSRDANTPEPMVANS
;
A
#
# COMPACT_ATOMS: atom_id res chain seq x y z
N MET A 1 26.20 -23.70 80.73
CA MET A 1 25.38 -23.24 79.59
C MET A 1 23.93 -23.17 80.05
N LEU A 2 23.40 -21.98 80.33
CA LEU A 2 21.98 -21.80 80.63
C LEU A 2 21.24 -21.56 79.32
N VAL A 3 20.38 -22.49 78.93
CA VAL A 3 19.50 -22.36 77.76
C VAL A 3 18.32 -21.50 78.19
N VAL A 4 18.24 -20.27 77.72
CA VAL A 4 17.13 -19.37 78.02
C VAL A 4 15.87 -19.90 77.32
N THR A 5 14.98 -20.56 78.07
CA THR A 5 13.66 -20.95 77.57
C THR A 5 12.74 -19.73 77.59
N SER A 6 12.51 -19.14 76.42
CA SER A 6 11.54 -18.06 76.20
C SER A 6 10.10 -18.60 76.34
N SER A 7 9.61 -18.78 77.57
CA SER A 7 8.27 -19.33 77.85
C SER A 7 7.18 -18.27 78.08
N LEU A 8 7.51 -16.97 78.02
CA LEU A 8 6.54 -15.87 78.18
C LEU A 8 6.52 -14.97 76.94
N VAL A 9 6.03 -15.48 75.80
CA VAL A 9 5.78 -14.66 74.60
C VAL A 9 4.28 -14.42 74.45
N THR A 10 3.87 -13.19 74.73
CA THR A 10 2.51 -12.69 74.43
C THR A 10 2.30 -12.78 72.91
N ARG A 11 1.31 -13.59 72.48
CA ARG A 11 0.98 -13.74 71.05
C ARG A 11 0.40 -12.45 70.50
N THR A 12 1.22 -11.68 69.79
CA THR A 12 0.77 -10.50 69.05
C THR A 12 0.14 -10.92 67.72
N ARG A 13 -1.01 -10.33 67.38
CA ARG A 13 -1.61 -10.52 66.05
C ARG A 13 -0.70 -9.84 65.03
N ARG A 14 -0.29 -10.58 64.00
CA ARG A 14 0.54 -10.07 62.89
C ARG A 14 -0.23 -10.24 61.59
N THR A 15 -0.13 -9.25 60.71
CA THR A 15 -0.68 -9.31 59.35
C THR A 15 0.46 -9.33 58.36
N TRP A 16 0.42 -10.30 57.43
CA TRP A 16 1.44 -10.44 56.39
C TRP A 16 0.85 -9.92 55.09
N LYS A 17 1.42 -8.82 54.57
CA LYS A 17 1.01 -8.27 53.29
C LYS A 17 1.78 -8.98 52.17
N PRO A 18 1.11 -9.37 51.07
CA PRO A 18 1.80 -9.92 49.92
C PRO A 18 2.66 -8.87 49.24
N ASN A 19 3.73 -9.32 48.57
CA ASN A 19 4.57 -8.45 47.77
C ASN A 19 3.91 -8.18 46.40
N VAL A 20 3.21 -7.05 46.28
CA VAL A 20 2.49 -6.60 45.08
C VAL A 20 3.30 -5.53 44.37
N GLN A 21 3.48 -5.70 43.05
CA GLN A 21 4.28 -4.83 42.20
C GLN A 21 3.46 -4.40 40.98
N GLU A 22 3.57 -3.13 40.56
CA GLU A 22 2.98 -2.67 39.30
C GLU A 22 3.93 -3.00 38.14
N LYS A 23 3.43 -3.74 37.16
CA LYS A 23 4.20 -4.16 35.98
C LYS A 23 3.42 -3.96 34.69
N ARG A 24 4.17 -3.81 33.60
CA ARG A 24 3.66 -3.75 32.22
C ARG A 24 3.84 -5.14 31.62
N LEU A 25 2.74 -5.82 31.33
CA LEU A 25 2.75 -7.13 30.68
C LEU A 25 2.27 -6.96 29.25
N PHE A 26 2.93 -7.62 28.30
CA PHE A 26 2.55 -7.60 26.91
C PHE A 26 1.54 -8.72 26.64
N SER A 27 0.41 -8.38 26.03
CA SER A 27 -0.58 -9.34 25.52
C SER A 27 -0.45 -9.41 24.00
N TYR A 28 -0.24 -10.62 23.47
CA TYR A 28 -0.04 -10.87 22.05
C TYR A 28 -1.32 -10.65 21.25
N ILE A 29 -2.47 -11.09 21.77
CA ILE A 29 -3.75 -11.02 21.05
C ILE A 29 -4.22 -9.58 20.85
N LEU A 30 -3.88 -8.72 21.80
CA LEU A 30 -4.30 -7.32 21.80
C LEU A 30 -3.18 -6.38 21.30
N ASP A 31 -2.01 -6.92 20.96
CA ASP A 31 -0.79 -6.20 20.55
C ASP A 31 -0.48 -4.95 21.39
N ARG A 32 -0.73 -5.05 22.70
CA ARG A 32 -0.60 -3.91 23.63
C ARG A 32 0.01 -4.33 24.96
N HIS A 33 0.57 -3.33 25.63
CA HIS A 33 1.01 -3.47 27.02
C HIS A 33 -0.15 -3.13 27.96
N ILE A 34 -0.41 -4.00 28.93
CA ILE A 34 -1.39 -3.83 29.99
C ILE A 34 -0.64 -3.54 31.30
N ARG A 35 -1.04 -2.48 32.00
CA ARG A 35 -0.50 -2.12 33.32
C ARG A 35 -1.36 -2.78 34.38
N VAL A 36 -0.79 -3.71 35.14
CA VAL A 36 -1.50 -4.42 36.22
C VAL A 36 -0.64 -4.50 37.48
N LYS A 37 -1.31 -4.47 38.63
CA LYS A 37 -0.70 -4.78 39.92
C LYS A 37 -0.76 -6.29 40.12
N VAL A 38 0.41 -6.91 40.23
CA VAL A 38 0.56 -8.36 40.28
C VAL A 38 1.46 -8.75 41.44
N THR A 39 1.17 -9.90 42.05
CA THR A 39 2.05 -10.48 43.06
C THR A 39 3.27 -11.09 42.39
N THR A 40 4.38 -11.18 43.13
CA THR A 40 5.60 -11.86 42.64
C THR A 40 5.37 -13.33 42.29
N HIS A 41 4.45 -14.01 42.98
CA HIS A 41 4.06 -15.37 42.65
C HIS A 41 3.30 -15.45 41.32
N ALA A 42 2.33 -14.56 41.10
CA ALA A 42 1.58 -14.50 39.84
C ALA A 42 2.49 -14.21 38.64
N LEU A 43 3.46 -13.29 38.79
CA LEU A 43 4.47 -13.02 37.76
C LEU A 43 5.22 -14.29 37.35
N ARG A 44 5.69 -15.08 38.32
CA ARG A 44 6.38 -16.35 38.03
C ARG A 44 5.46 -17.36 37.33
N CYS A 45 4.18 -17.39 37.67
CA CYS A 45 3.19 -18.25 37.01
C CYS A 45 2.93 -17.81 35.56
N ILE A 46 2.90 -16.50 35.30
CA ILE A 46 2.77 -15.92 33.95
C ILE A 46 3.98 -16.30 33.10
N ASP A 47 5.19 -16.15 33.64
CA ASP A 47 6.43 -16.53 32.94
C ASP A 47 6.45 -18.04 32.63
N LYS A 48 6.01 -18.87 33.57
CA LYS A 48 5.89 -20.33 33.36
C LYS A 48 4.82 -20.69 32.33
N ALA A 49 3.73 -19.93 32.26
CA ALA A 49 2.66 -20.15 31.29
C ALA A 49 3.06 -19.72 29.87
N GLY A 50 4.04 -18.83 29.73
CA GLY A 50 4.53 -18.29 28.45
C GLY A 50 3.95 -16.91 28.09
N GLY A 51 3.24 -16.25 29.00
CA GLY A 51 2.59 -14.96 28.73
C GLY A 51 1.32 -14.76 29.55
N ILE A 52 0.80 -13.53 29.53
CA ILE A 52 -0.42 -13.19 30.29
C ILE A 52 -1.66 -13.84 29.69
N ASP A 53 -1.76 -13.87 28.36
CA ASP A 53 -2.92 -14.40 27.66
C ASP A 53 -3.08 -15.90 27.92
N GLU A 54 -1.97 -16.63 27.81
CA GLU A 54 -1.96 -18.06 28.05
C GLU A 54 -2.14 -18.41 29.53
N TYR A 55 -1.67 -17.55 30.44
CA TYR A 55 -1.97 -17.68 31.86
C TYR A 55 -3.48 -17.54 32.13
N LEU A 56 -4.16 -16.58 31.49
CA LEU A 56 -5.60 -16.36 31.67
C LEU A 56 -6.42 -17.53 31.11
N LEU A 57 -6.02 -18.11 29.98
CA LEU A 57 -6.67 -19.29 29.41
C LEU A 57 -6.47 -20.55 30.27
N LYS A 58 -5.25 -20.79 30.75
CA LYS A 58 -4.93 -21.95 31.62
C LYS A 58 -5.57 -21.86 33.01
N THR A 59 -5.85 -20.65 33.48
CA THR A 59 -6.38 -20.45 34.83
C THR A 59 -7.90 -20.71 34.85
N PRO A 60 -8.37 -21.64 35.69
CA PRO A 60 -9.80 -21.90 35.80
C PRO A 60 -10.52 -20.78 36.55
N TYR A 61 -11.81 -20.59 36.25
CA TYR A 61 -12.64 -19.51 36.78
C TYR A 61 -12.67 -19.45 38.31
N HIS A 62 -12.59 -20.58 39.00
CA HIS A 62 -12.58 -20.65 40.48
C HIS A 62 -11.31 -20.08 41.13
N LYS A 63 -10.21 -19.90 40.38
CA LYS A 63 -8.96 -19.28 40.88
C LYS A 63 -8.90 -17.79 40.58
N MET A 64 -9.87 -17.27 39.83
CA MET A 64 -9.90 -15.88 39.39
C MET A 64 -10.84 -15.10 40.29
N ASP A 65 -10.31 -14.62 41.40
CA ASP A 65 -11.10 -13.86 42.39
C ASP A 65 -11.34 -12.40 41.97
N THR A 66 -10.71 -11.95 40.88
CA THR A 66 -10.75 -10.55 40.42
C THR A 66 -11.70 -10.40 39.24
N GLU A 67 -12.66 -9.47 39.34
CA GLU A 67 -13.58 -9.09 38.26
C GLU A 67 -12.85 -8.72 36.98
N MET A 68 -11.76 -7.94 37.10
CA MET A 68 -10.90 -7.57 35.99
C MET A 68 -10.30 -8.82 35.30
N GLY A 69 -9.92 -9.84 36.07
CA GLY A 69 -9.38 -11.09 35.52
C GLY A 69 -10.43 -11.83 34.68
N LEU A 70 -11.66 -11.93 35.18
CA LEU A 70 -12.79 -12.53 34.46
C LEU A 70 -13.09 -11.78 33.17
N PHE A 71 -13.13 -10.45 33.23
CA PHE A 71 -13.34 -9.60 32.05
C PHE A 71 -12.27 -9.82 30.97
N TRP A 72 -10.99 -9.83 31.36
CA TRP A 72 -9.90 -10.06 30.39
C TRP A 72 -9.94 -11.45 29.80
N LYS A 73 -10.28 -12.48 30.60
CA LYS A 73 -10.43 -13.84 30.10
C LYS A 73 -11.54 -13.94 29.06
N ALA A 74 -12.74 -13.45 29.37
CA ALA A 74 -13.86 -13.45 28.43
C ALA A 74 -13.54 -12.66 27.15
N LYS A 75 -12.84 -11.53 27.28
CA LYS A 75 -12.39 -10.74 26.13
C LYS A 75 -11.40 -11.51 25.27
N ILE A 76 -10.44 -12.20 25.88
CA ILE A 76 -9.42 -12.99 25.18
C ILE A 76 -10.05 -14.19 24.49
N GLU A 77 -10.93 -14.92 25.17
CA GLU A 77 -11.68 -16.05 24.59
C GLU A 77 -12.47 -15.61 23.36
N LYS A 78 -13.19 -14.49 23.45
CA LYS A 78 -13.91 -13.92 22.30
C LYS A 78 -12.98 -13.59 21.12
N MET A 79 -11.83 -12.96 21.37
CA MET A 79 -10.88 -12.64 20.30
C MET A 79 -10.28 -13.91 19.68
N TYR A 80 -10.09 -14.98 20.46
CA TYR A 80 -9.66 -16.28 19.93
C TYR A 80 -10.74 -16.97 19.11
N GLU A 81 -12.01 -16.85 19.48
CA GLU A 81 -13.14 -17.33 18.66
C GLU A 81 -13.16 -16.59 17.32
N GLU A 82 -13.04 -15.27 17.33
CA GLU A 82 -12.95 -14.46 16.10
C GLU A 82 -11.74 -14.85 15.23
N LEU A 83 -10.58 -15.11 15.84
CA LEU A 83 -9.38 -15.61 15.13
C LEU A 83 -9.51 -17.07 14.67
N GLY A 84 -10.29 -17.89 15.37
CA GLY A 84 -10.56 -19.29 15.03
C GLY A 84 -11.60 -19.44 13.93
N GLU A 85 -12.56 -18.52 13.85
CA GLU A 85 -13.52 -18.37 12.75
C GLU A 85 -12.88 -17.75 11.50
N MET A 86 -11.68 -17.18 11.61
CA MET A 86 -10.83 -17.05 10.44
C MET A 86 -10.42 -18.44 10.01
N ASP A 87 -11.29 -19.07 9.22
CA ASP A 87 -10.93 -20.24 8.44
C ASP A 87 -9.64 -19.87 7.71
N VAL A 88 -8.56 -20.55 8.08
CA VAL A 88 -7.41 -20.67 7.21
C VAL A 88 -7.93 -21.51 6.06
N VAL A 89 -8.68 -20.89 5.16
CA VAL A 89 -9.23 -21.54 3.98
C VAL A 89 -8.00 -22.02 3.26
N PHE A 90 -7.72 -23.31 3.37
CA PHE A 90 -6.74 -23.97 2.53
C PHE A 90 -7.32 -23.80 1.14
N PHE A 91 -6.83 -22.80 0.41
CA PHE A 91 -7.33 -22.51 -0.91
C PHE A 91 -7.22 -23.80 -1.71
N SER A 92 -8.31 -24.22 -2.34
CA SER A 92 -8.23 -25.30 -3.30
C SER A 92 -7.23 -24.88 -4.39
N PRO A 93 -6.36 -25.77 -4.91
CA PRO A 93 -5.40 -25.43 -5.96
C PRO A 93 -6.04 -24.73 -7.18
N GLU A 94 -7.33 -24.97 -7.43
CA GLU A 94 -8.09 -24.30 -8.47
C GLU A 94 -8.38 -22.83 -8.18
N ASP A 95 -8.62 -22.48 -6.92
CA ASP A 95 -8.90 -21.10 -6.51
C ASP A 95 -7.60 -20.30 -6.48
N GLU A 96 -6.50 -20.90 -6.04
CA GLU A 96 -5.14 -20.32 -6.14
C GLU A 96 -4.80 -19.93 -7.59
N ALA A 97 -5.08 -20.82 -8.55
CA ALA A 97 -4.85 -20.55 -9.97
C ALA A 97 -5.72 -19.41 -10.51
N LYS A 98 -6.97 -19.27 -10.06
CA LYS A 98 -7.87 -18.17 -10.44
C LYS A 98 -7.37 -16.84 -9.87
N PHE A 99 -6.88 -16.82 -8.64
CA PHE A 99 -6.28 -15.62 -8.06
C PHE A 99 -5.00 -15.22 -8.80
N GLU A 100 -4.14 -16.18 -9.13
CA GLU A 100 -2.94 -15.91 -9.93
C GLU A 100 -3.26 -15.32 -11.31
N GLN A 101 -4.26 -15.86 -11.99
CA GLN A 101 -4.73 -15.34 -13.27
C GLN A 101 -5.28 -13.92 -13.10
N GLY A 102 -6.11 -13.69 -12.07
CA GLY A 102 -6.62 -12.36 -11.74
C GLY A 102 -5.53 -11.32 -11.46
N PHE A 103 -4.48 -11.70 -10.72
CA PHE A 103 -3.34 -10.80 -10.47
C PHE A 103 -2.50 -10.53 -11.74
N LYS A 104 -2.34 -11.52 -12.62
CA LYS A 104 -1.63 -11.35 -13.90
C LYS A 104 -2.41 -10.41 -14.83
N ASP A 105 -3.72 -10.58 -14.89
CA ASP A 105 -4.62 -9.75 -15.69
C ASP A 105 -4.70 -8.32 -15.17
N LEU A 106 -4.76 -8.14 -13.85
CA LEU A 106 -4.72 -6.82 -13.22
C LEU A 106 -3.39 -6.10 -13.52
N LYS A 107 -2.26 -6.80 -13.41
CA LYS A 107 -0.93 -6.26 -13.70
C LYS A 107 -0.77 -5.93 -15.18
N LEU A 108 -1.37 -6.73 -16.07
CA LEU A 108 -1.43 -6.45 -17.50
C LEU A 108 -2.31 -5.23 -17.81
N ALA A 109 -3.48 -5.11 -17.19
CA ALA A 109 -4.39 -3.98 -17.32
C ALA A 109 -3.76 -2.67 -16.82
N GLU A 110 -3.10 -2.70 -15.65
CA GLU A 110 -2.34 -1.56 -15.12
C GLU A 110 -1.20 -1.16 -16.07
N ARG A 111 -0.50 -2.14 -16.64
CA ARG A 111 0.59 -1.91 -17.60
C ARG A 111 0.07 -1.33 -18.92
N VAL A 112 -1.11 -1.75 -19.38
CA VAL A 112 -1.81 -1.22 -20.56
C VAL A 112 -2.29 0.21 -20.29
N ALA A 113 -2.95 0.46 -19.16
CA ALA A 113 -3.39 1.79 -18.75
C ALA A 113 -2.21 2.77 -18.64
N ARG A 114 -1.08 2.34 -18.07
CA ARG A 114 0.15 3.14 -18.00
C ARG A 114 0.75 3.42 -19.39
N ARG A 115 0.69 2.44 -20.30
CA ARG A 115 1.12 2.58 -21.70
C ARG A 115 0.21 3.52 -22.47
N GLU A 116 -1.10 3.44 -22.27
CA GLU A 116 -2.09 4.31 -22.89
C GLU A 116 -2.01 5.74 -22.37
N ALA A 117 -1.78 5.94 -21.08
CA ALA A 117 -1.49 7.25 -20.50
C ALA A 117 -0.23 7.87 -21.13
N ARG A 118 0.86 7.09 -21.28
CA ARG A 118 2.08 7.53 -21.99
C ARG A 118 1.80 7.85 -23.46
N ARG A 119 1.01 7.03 -24.15
CA ARG A 119 0.64 7.23 -25.56
C ARG A 119 -0.19 8.51 -25.73
N LYS A 120 -1.16 8.75 -24.86
CA LYS A 120 -2.01 9.95 -24.85
C LYS A 120 -1.18 11.21 -24.62
N ASN A 121 -0.19 11.14 -23.73
CA ASN A 121 0.76 12.23 -23.46
C ASN A 121 1.67 12.55 -24.67
N TYR A 122 2.09 11.55 -25.44
CA TYR A 122 2.85 11.75 -26.69
C TYR A 122 1.97 12.25 -27.85
N THR A 123 0.73 11.77 -27.97
CA THR A 123 -0.17 12.19 -29.06
C THR A 123 -0.70 13.61 -28.87
N SER A 124 -0.86 14.08 -27.63
CA SER A 124 -1.30 15.45 -27.36
C SER A 124 -0.21 16.49 -27.62
N SER A 125 1.06 16.18 -27.33
CA SER A 125 2.16 17.16 -27.43
C SER A 125 2.67 17.41 -28.86
N GLY A 126 2.53 16.45 -29.78
CA GLY A 126 3.00 16.58 -31.17
C GLY A 126 1.93 17.00 -32.19
N LYS A 127 0.67 16.59 -32.01
CA LYS A 127 -0.39 16.86 -33.01
C LYS A 127 -1.02 18.25 -32.85
N GLN A 128 -1.15 18.78 -31.63
CA GLN A 128 -1.73 20.12 -31.43
C GLN A 128 -0.86 21.22 -32.06
N LYS A 129 0.46 21.18 -31.87
CA LYS A 129 1.38 22.16 -32.48
C LYS A 129 1.40 22.09 -34.01
N GLN A 130 1.33 20.89 -34.59
CA GLN A 130 1.43 20.71 -36.04
C GLN A 130 0.10 21.02 -36.76
N ILE A 131 -1.03 20.86 -36.07
CA ILE A 131 -2.36 21.26 -36.56
C ILE A 131 -2.55 22.78 -36.43
N GLU A 132 -2.13 23.39 -35.31
CA GLU A 132 -2.18 24.85 -35.12
C GLU A 132 -1.27 25.62 -36.09
N LEU A 133 -0.07 25.10 -36.38
CA LEU A 133 0.83 25.69 -37.38
C LEU A 133 0.25 25.58 -38.80
N ARG A 134 -0.32 24.43 -39.18
CA ARG A 134 -0.98 24.25 -40.50
C ARG A 134 -2.25 25.08 -40.67
N GLU A 135 -3.04 25.26 -39.62
CA GLU A 135 -4.24 26.11 -39.65
C GLU A 135 -3.90 27.61 -39.67
N ALA A 136 -2.76 28.01 -39.10
CA ALA A 136 -2.26 29.38 -39.20
C ALA A 136 -1.75 29.69 -40.62
N ASP A 137 -0.98 28.76 -41.22
CA ASP A 137 -0.45 28.91 -42.59
C ASP A 137 -1.58 28.92 -43.64
N ALA A 138 -2.64 28.11 -43.47
CA ALA A 138 -3.82 28.11 -44.34
C ALA A 138 -4.62 29.42 -44.28
N LYS A 139 -4.74 30.03 -43.08
CA LYS A 139 -5.42 31.32 -42.91
C LYS A 139 -4.62 32.52 -43.42
N VAL A 140 -3.28 32.41 -43.48
CA VAL A 140 -2.42 33.41 -44.10
C VAL A 140 -2.52 33.32 -45.63
N ALA A 141 -2.54 32.10 -46.19
CA ALA A 141 -2.69 31.87 -47.64
C ALA A 141 -4.07 32.32 -48.18
N GLU A 142 -5.16 32.11 -47.43
CA GLU A 142 -6.50 32.58 -47.83
C GLU A 142 -6.62 34.11 -47.78
N LYS A 143 -5.95 34.77 -46.83
CA LYS A 143 -5.93 36.25 -46.72
C LYS A 143 -5.03 36.91 -47.76
N GLU A 144 -3.94 36.26 -48.16
CA GLU A 144 -3.12 36.71 -49.31
C GLU A 144 -3.86 36.52 -50.63
N CYS A 145 -4.53 35.39 -50.85
CA CYS A 145 -5.37 35.17 -52.04
C CYS A 145 -6.53 36.17 -52.16
N ALA A 146 -7.15 36.56 -51.04
CA ALA A 146 -8.23 37.54 -51.02
C ALA A 146 -7.74 38.98 -51.32
N LYS A 147 -6.51 39.34 -50.90
CA LYS A 147 -5.92 40.65 -51.19
C LYS A 147 -5.50 40.83 -52.66
N ILE A 148 -5.16 39.75 -53.35
CA ILE A 148 -4.75 39.79 -54.76
C ILE A 148 -5.95 39.99 -55.70
N GLN A 149 -7.19 39.69 -55.27
CA GLN A 149 -8.39 39.80 -56.11
C GLN A 149 -9.05 41.19 -56.13
N GLU A 150 -8.76 42.09 -55.17
CA GLU A 150 -9.31 43.45 -55.18
C GLU A 150 -8.40 44.50 -55.85
N GLY A 151 -7.19 44.11 -56.25
CA GLY A 151 -6.15 45.05 -56.67
C GLY A 151 -5.52 44.79 -58.03
N ASN A 152 -6.28 44.56 -59.10
CA ASN A 152 -5.84 44.93 -60.46
C ASN A 152 -6.99 44.83 -61.50
N LYS A 153 -7.83 45.87 -61.58
CA LYS A 153 -8.36 46.28 -62.87
C LYS A 153 -7.33 47.23 -63.45
N ASP A 154 -6.58 46.74 -64.43
CA ASP A 154 -6.07 47.48 -65.59
C ASP A 154 -4.72 46.91 -66.06
N VAL A 155 -4.62 46.80 -67.39
CA VAL A 155 -3.41 46.69 -68.23
C VAL A 155 -2.89 45.28 -68.59
N ARG A 156 -3.33 44.84 -69.79
CA ARG A 156 -2.58 44.31 -70.95
C ARG A 156 -1.45 43.28 -70.74
N LEU A 157 -1.71 42.06 -71.20
CA LEU A 157 -0.70 41.01 -71.49
C LEU A 157 0.33 41.47 -72.56
N PRO A 158 1.59 41.05 -72.41
CA PRO A 158 2.28 40.40 -73.51
C PRO A 158 2.98 39.08 -73.10
N GLU A 159 2.68 38.06 -73.91
CA GLU A 159 3.48 36.94 -74.44
C GLU A 159 4.95 36.68 -74.01
N LEU A 160 5.29 35.36 -74.05
CA LEU A 160 6.60 34.75 -74.41
C LEU A 160 7.69 34.76 -73.29
N GLU A 161 8.52 33.74 -72.98
CA GLU A 161 8.92 32.45 -73.58
C GLU A 161 9.43 31.43 -72.51
N ALA A 162 9.39 30.16 -72.93
CA ALA A 162 10.26 29.00 -72.70
C ALA A 162 11.31 28.85 -71.57
N SER A 163 11.58 27.56 -71.34
CA SER A 163 12.68 26.87 -70.64
C SER A 163 12.37 26.50 -69.19
N GLY A 164 12.44 25.24 -68.75
CA GLY A 164 12.96 24.02 -69.33
C GLY A 164 13.65 23.23 -68.21
N ILE A 165 13.48 21.89 -68.23
CA ILE A 165 14.44 20.90 -67.70
C ILE A 165 14.53 20.85 -66.16
N ASP A 166 14.66 19.76 -65.42
CA ASP A 166 14.61 18.30 -65.52
C ASP A 166 14.27 17.90 -64.05
N GLY A 167 13.55 16.84 -63.75
CA GLY A 167 14.12 15.51 -63.84
C GLY A 167 13.81 14.77 -62.54
N SER A 168 13.20 13.60 -62.72
CA SER A 168 13.10 12.46 -61.80
C SER A 168 14.33 12.27 -60.88
N ARG A 169 14.31 11.62 -59.72
CA ARG A 169 13.67 10.33 -59.39
C ARG A 169 13.95 10.03 -57.89
N ASP A 170 12.90 9.66 -57.19
CA ASP A 170 12.77 8.59 -56.18
C ASP A 170 13.95 8.14 -55.28
N ALA A 171 13.67 8.29 -53.98
CA ALA A 171 13.57 7.23 -52.96
C ALA A 171 14.82 6.68 -52.21
N ASN A 172 14.69 6.76 -50.88
CA ASN A 172 15.05 5.77 -49.84
C ASN A 172 16.49 5.25 -49.74
N THR A 173 17.16 5.62 -48.66
CA THR A 173 18.03 4.71 -47.87
C THR A 173 18.06 5.16 -46.40
N PRO A 174 17.67 4.34 -45.42
CA PRO A 174 17.91 4.63 -44.00
C PRO A 174 19.29 4.11 -43.55
N GLU A 175 20.05 4.96 -42.85
CA GLU A 175 21.36 4.65 -42.28
C GLU A 175 21.28 3.69 -41.07
N PRO A 176 22.25 2.77 -40.89
CA PRO A 176 22.33 1.93 -39.69
C PRO A 176 23.07 2.63 -38.54
N MET A 177 22.50 2.58 -37.33
CA MET A 177 23.12 3.08 -36.10
C MET A 177 24.15 2.08 -35.55
N VAL A 178 25.34 2.61 -35.22
CA VAL A 178 26.49 1.90 -34.64
C VAL A 178 26.26 1.59 -33.15
N ALA A 179 26.60 0.37 -32.73
CA ALA A 179 26.59 -0.06 -31.33
C ALA A 179 27.92 0.31 -30.64
N ASN A 180 27.84 1.02 -29.50
CA ASN A 180 29.00 1.27 -28.64
C ASN A 180 29.22 0.09 -27.68
N SER A 181 30.50 -0.27 -27.52
CA SER A 181 31.03 -1.18 -26.51
C SER A 181 31.23 -0.49 -25.16
#